data_AF-A0A1L7AFP4-F1
#
_entry.id   AF-A0A1L7AFP4-F1
#
_cell.length_a   1.000
_cell.length_b   1.000
_cell.length_c   1.000
_cell.angle_alpha   90.00
_cell.angle_beta   90.00
_cell.angle_gamma   90.00
#
_symmetry.space_group_name_H-M   'P 1'
#
loop_
_entity.id
_entity.type
_entity.pdbx_description
1 polymer ?
#
loop_
_entity_poly.entity_id
_entity_poly.type
_entity_poly.pdbx_seq_one_letter_code
_entity_poly.pdbx_strand_id
1 'polypeptide(L)'
;MPGRIEDYALIGDLATAALVGHDGSIDWLCWPRFDSDAVFAALLGTPEHGRWRIAPDWEGGERPRIRRAYRDGTLVLDTEFRTGSGAVRLTDFMNVRDDGVSNLVRVVTGLRGEVAMRGELVLRFDNGRVIPWVSRLPDGTGIRAVAGPDLVVMRAGVPVRGEDMRSVSRFVVKAGESIPFVLSYGASHLPAPPPQVAEERLAETETGWRQWASRCAEAGPWTEAVRRSVVTLKALTYRPTGGIVAAPTTSLPEKLGGSRNWDYRFCWLRDSTLTLMALLRAGYVEDAAART
;
A
#
# COMPACT_ATOMS: atom_id res chain seq x y z
N MET A 1 11.37 2.16 -14.91
CA MET A 1 10.79 3.51 -14.89
C MET A 1 9.46 3.42 -14.17
N PRO A 2 9.07 4.47 -13.41
CA PRO A 2 7.74 4.53 -12.82
C PRO A 2 6.64 4.45 -13.89
N GLY A 3 5.48 3.94 -13.50
CA GLY A 3 4.28 3.89 -14.35
C GLY A 3 3.68 5.27 -14.55
N ARG A 4 2.59 5.36 -15.32
CA ARG A 4 1.82 6.60 -15.38
C ARG A 4 1.05 6.79 -14.08
N ILE A 5 0.78 8.04 -13.70
CA ILE A 5 0.13 8.31 -12.40
C ILE A 5 -1.27 7.70 -12.33
N GLU A 6 -2.01 7.68 -13.45
CA GLU A 6 -3.33 7.08 -13.55
C GLU A 6 -3.33 5.54 -13.40
N ASP A 7 -2.16 4.90 -13.50
CA ASP A 7 -2.02 3.45 -13.32
C ASP A 7 -1.83 3.07 -11.85
N TYR A 8 -1.63 4.03 -10.94
CA TYR A 8 -1.47 3.76 -9.52
C TYR A 8 -2.81 3.69 -8.79
N ALA A 9 -2.94 2.71 -7.91
CA ALA A 9 -4.04 2.55 -6.97
C ALA A 9 -3.57 2.95 -5.57
N LEU A 10 -4.46 3.58 -4.80
CA LEU A 10 -4.25 3.96 -3.42
C LEU A 10 -4.68 2.85 -2.45
N ILE A 11 -3.85 2.54 -1.46
CA ILE A 11 -4.22 1.82 -0.23
C ILE A 11 -3.70 2.61 0.98
N GLY A 12 -4.30 2.46 2.16
CA GLY A 12 -3.87 3.22 3.34
C GLY A 12 -4.45 2.74 4.66
N ASP A 13 -3.79 3.08 5.76
CA ASP A 13 -4.13 2.70 7.14
C ASP A 13 -4.70 3.87 7.98
N LEU A 14 -5.03 4.98 7.33
CA LEU A 14 -5.43 6.25 7.95
C LEU A 14 -4.32 6.94 8.77
N ALA A 15 -3.08 6.46 8.69
CA ALA A 15 -1.88 7.14 9.21
C ALA A 15 -0.93 7.52 8.07
N THR A 16 -0.89 6.70 7.02
CA THR A 16 -0.18 6.90 5.77
C THR A 16 -0.91 6.19 4.62
N ALA A 17 -0.32 6.23 3.43
CA ALA A 17 -0.79 5.51 2.27
C ALA A 17 0.35 5.02 1.35
N ALA A 18 0.06 3.97 0.58
CA ALA A 18 0.92 3.43 -0.46
C ALA A 18 0.27 3.55 -1.84
N LEU A 19 1.11 3.69 -2.87
CA LEU A 19 0.68 3.68 -4.27
C LEU A 19 1.15 2.41 -4.98
N VAL A 20 0.17 1.63 -5.43
CA VAL A 20 0.33 0.31 -6.07
C VAL A 20 0.18 0.44 -7.58
N GLY A 21 1.24 0.14 -8.32
CA GLY A 21 1.25 0.05 -9.77
C GLY A 21 0.54 -1.20 -10.28
N HIS A 22 0.16 -1.19 -11.56
CA HIS A 22 -0.53 -2.33 -12.18
C HIS A 22 0.37 -3.56 -12.34
N ASP A 23 1.69 -3.37 -12.32
CA ASP A 23 2.72 -4.40 -12.48
C ASP A 23 3.07 -5.14 -11.17
N GLY A 24 2.30 -4.89 -10.11
CA GLY A 24 2.52 -5.44 -8.78
C GLY A 24 3.62 -4.72 -7.99
N SER A 25 4.09 -3.56 -8.43
CA SER A 25 5.02 -2.72 -7.67
C SER A 25 4.30 -1.77 -6.73
N ILE A 26 4.86 -1.53 -5.55
CA ILE A 26 4.53 -0.41 -4.68
C ILE A 26 5.69 0.55 -4.77
N ASP A 27 5.48 1.69 -5.42
CA ASP A 27 6.54 2.64 -5.77
C ASP A 27 6.55 3.88 -4.89
N TRP A 28 5.55 4.02 -4.03
CA TRP A 28 5.43 5.10 -3.07
C TRP A 28 4.88 4.60 -1.74
N LEU A 29 5.56 4.95 -0.65
CA LEU A 29 5.10 4.77 0.72
C LEU A 29 5.96 5.64 1.64
N CYS A 30 5.29 6.47 2.45
CA CYS A 30 5.89 7.21 3.57
C CYS A 30 5.62 6.47 4.87
N TRP A 31 6.63 6.34 5.74
CA TRP A 31 6.43 5.72 7.05
C TRP A 31 7.13 6.50 8.17
N PRO A 32 6.50 6.62 9.36
CA PRO A 32 5.19 6.06 9.72
C PRO A 32 3.99 6.92 9.30
N ARG A 33 4.15 8.16 8.86
CA ARG A 33 3.04 9.08 8.58
C ARG A 33 3.08 9.59 7.15
N PHE A 34 1.99 10.24 6.72
CA PHE A 34 1.96 10.94 5.43
C PHE A 34 3.14 11.90 5.23
N ASP A 35 3.50 12.67 6.26
CA ASP A 35 4.55 13.69 6.23
C ASP A 35 5.96 13.13 6.49
N SER A 36 6.09 11.83 6.76
CA SER A 36 7.40 11.18 6.96
C SER A 36 8.14 10.99 5.63
N ASP A 37 9.45 10.75 5.71
CA ASP A 37 10.23 10.43 4.52
C ASP A 37 9.74 9.14 3.85
N ALA A 38 9.86 9.10 2.53
CA ALA A 38 9.48 7.94 1.74
C ALA A 38 10.48 6.80 1.95
N VAL A 39 9.97 5.60 2.26
CA VAL A 39 10.74 4.33 2.26
C VAL A 39 10.75 3.68 0.87
N PHE A 40 9.72 4.00 0.08
CA PHE A 40 9.64 3.72 -1.35
C PHE A 40 9.48 5.06 -2.09
N ALA A 41 10.44 5.41 -2.92
CA ALA A 41 10.46 6.66 -3.69
C ALA A 41 10.62 6.42 -5.20
N ALA A 42 10.43 5.19 -5.68
CA ALA A 42 10.54 4.85 -7.09
C ALA A 42 9.56 5.61 -8.00
N LEU A 43 8.45 6.13 -7.45
CA LEU A 43 7.52 7.00 -8.19
C LEU A 43 8.20 8.28 -8.72
N LEU A 44 9.10 8.87 -7.94
CA LEU A 44 9.83 10.10 -8.30
C LEU A 44 11.22 9.82 -8.85
N GLY A 45 11.75 8.63 -8.62
CA GLY A 45 13.09 8.23 -9.05
C GLY A 45 13.06 6.98 -9.92
N THR A 46 13.77 5.98 -9.43
CA THR A 46 14.01 4.70 -10.10
C THR A 46 13.79 3.56 -9.10
N PRO A 47 13.73 2.30 -9.55
CA PRO A 47 13.64 1.14 -8.65
C PRO A 47 14.64 1.13 -7.49
N GLU A 48 15.83 1.71 -7.69
CA GLU A 48 16.91 1.80 -6.71
C GLU A 48 16.61 2.75 -5.54
N HIS A 49 15.66 3.67 -5.72
CA HIS A 49 15.17 4.63 -4.72
C HIS A 49 14.08 4.04 -3.80
N GLY A 50 13.85 2.73 -3.90
CA GLY A 50 12.97 1.99 -3.02
C GLY A 50 11.61 1.69 -3.66
N ARG A 51 11.25 0.41 -3.64
CA ARG A 51 9.97 -0.13 -4.09
C ARG A 51 9.75 -1.51 -3.50
N TRP A 52 8.53 -2.02 -3.62
CA TRP A 52 8.25 -3.42 -3.36
C TRP A 52 7.42 -4.04 -4.47
N ARG A 53 8.03 -4.93 -5.26
CA ARG A 53 7.38 -5.60 -6.38
C ARG A 53 7.12 -7.06 -6.09
N ILE A 54 5.90 -7.53 -6.35
CA ILE A 54 5.54 -8.95 -6.39
C ILE A 54 4.72 -9.19 -7.66
N ALA A 55 5.20 -10.02 -8.57
CA ALA A 55 4.55 -10.25 -9.86
C ALA A 55 4.95 -11.62 -10.43
N PRO A 56 4.25 -12.13 -11.46
CA PRO A 56 4.73 -13.28 -12.22
C PRO A 56 6.13 -13.04 -12.76
N ASP A 57 6.94 -14.08 -12.75
CA ASP A 57 8.28 -14.06 -13.32
C ASP A 57 8.15 -14.21 -14.84
N TRP A 58 7.99 -13.07 -15.53
CA TRP A 58 7.86 -13.00 -16.99
C TRP A 58 9.14 -12.49 -17.66
N GLU A 59 10.25 -12.34 -16.94
CA GLU A 59 11.53 -11.94 -17.54
C GLU A 59 11.92 -12.92 -18.65
N GLY A 60 12.00 -12.43 -19.90
CA GLY A 60 12.28 -13.25 -21.08
C GLY A 60 11.07 -13.97 -21.69
N GLY A 61 9.86 -13.77 -21.17
CA GLY A 61 8.61 -14.38 -21.65
C GLY A 61 7.52 -13.38 -22.00
N GLU A 62 6.29 -13.89 -22.16
CA GLU A 62 5.11 -13.06 -22.45
C GLU A 62 4.64 -12.33 -21.19
N ARG A 63 4.32 -11.03 -21.33
CA ARG A 63 3.75 -10.23 -20.24
C ARG A 63 2.38 -10.77 -19.85
N PRO A 64 2.06 -10.87 -18.54
CA PRO A 64 0.73 -11.28 -18.13
C PRO A 64 -0.32 -10.27 -18.54
N ARG A 65 -1.54 -10.75 -18.82
CA ARG A 65 -2.71 -9.88 -18.86
C ARG A 65 -3.09 -9.50 -17.44
N ILE A 66 -3.28 -8.21 -17.21
CA ILE A 66 -3.51 -7.65 -15.87
C ILE A 66 -4.94 -7.12 -15.79
N ARG A 67 -5.63 -7.45 -14.70
CA ARG A 67 -6.90 -6.83 -14.31
C ARG A 67 -6.80 -6.41 -12.86
N ARG A 68 -7.33 -5.24 -12.52
CA ARG A 68 -7.41 -4.78 -11.13
C ARG A 68 -8.81 -4.37 -10.75
N ALA A 69 -9.14 -4.53 -9.47
CA ALA A 69 -10.32 -3.97 -8.87
C ALA A 69 -10.10 -3.78 -7.37
N TYR A 70 -10.67 -2.71 -6.82
CA TYR A 70 -10.93 -2.68 -5.39
C TYR A 70 -12.05 -3.65 -5.06
N ARG A 71 -11.95 -4.33 -3.92
CA ARG A 71 -13.10 -5.05 -3.37
C ARG A 71 -14.16 -4.05 -2.94
N ASP A 72 -15.42 -4.37 -3.24
CA ASP A 72 -16.50 -3.41 -3.11
C ASP A 72 -16.57 -2.80 -1.69
N GLY A 73 -16.66 -1.46 -1.64
CA GLY A 73 -16.70 -0.70 -0.40
C GLY A 73 -15.41 -0.67 0.41
N THR A 74 -14.25 -1.09 -0.12
CA THR A 74 -12.99 -1.16 0.66
C THR A 74 -11.77 -0.50 -0.02
N LEU A 75 -10.65 -0.41 0.71
CA LEU A 75 -9.31 -0.14 0.16
C LEU A 75 -8.46 -1.41 0.01
N VAL A 76 -9.10 -2.58 -0.09
CA VAL A 76 -8.42 -3.82 -0.46
C VAL A 76 -8.36 -3.89 -1.98
N LEU A 77 -7.15 -3.97 -2.53
CA LEU A 77 -6.91 -4.01 -3.96
C LEU A 77 -6.56 -5.43 -4.40
N ASP A 78 -7.32 -5.97 -5.35
CA ASP A 78 -6.98 -7.23 -6.03
C ASP A 78 -6.36 -6.91 -7.40
N THR A 79 -5.15 -7.42 -7.65
CA THR A 79 -4.47 -7.42 -8.95
C THR A 79 -4.37 -8.85 -9.47
N GLU A 80 -5.13 -9.18 -10.51
CA GLU A 80 -5.08 -10.49 -11.16
C GLU A 80 -4.10 -10.47 -12.33
N PHE A 81 -3.18 -11.43 -12.32
CA PHE A 81 -2.26 -11.70 -13.41
C PHE A 81 -2.64 -13.01 -14.10
N ARG A 82 -2.84 -12.97 -15.42
CA ARG A 82 -3.07 -14.17 -16.24
C ARG A 82 -1.86 -14.40 -17.14
N THR A 83 -1.23 -15.56 -16.98
CA THR A 83 -0.08 -16.02 -17.77
C THR A 83 -0.50 -17.17 -18.70
N GLY A 84 0.41 -17.65 -19.54
CA GLY A 84 0.19 -18.88 -20.31
C GLY A 84 0.06 -20.14 -19.45
N SER A 85 0.65 -20.15 -18.24
CA SER A 85 0.68 -21.31 -17.34
C SER A 85 -0.43 -21.31 -16.28
N GLY A 86 -1.07 -20.16 -16.03
CA GLY A 86 -2.03 -20.06 -14.94
C GLY A 86 -2.56 -18.65 -14.69
N ALA A 87 -3.14 -18.46 -13.52
CA ALA A 87 -3.58 -17.16 -13.04
C ALA A 87 -3.36 -17.05 -11.54
N VAL A 88 -2.94 -15.87 -11.09
CA VAL A 88 -2.76 -15.53 -9.67
C VAL A 88 -3.43 -14.20 -9.36
N ARG A 89 -3.84 -14.02 -8.11
CA ARG A 89 -4.29 -12.75 -7.55
C ARG A 89 -3.30 -12.29 -6.52
N LEU A 90 -2.87 -11.04 -6.61
CA LEU A 90 -2.16 -10.34 -5.56
C LEU A 90 -3.16 -9.42 -4.86
N THR A 91 -3.38 -9.64 -3.58
CA THR A 91 -4.24 -8.81 -2.72
C THR A 91 -3.37 -7.87 -1.90
N ASP A 92 -3.48 -6.56 -2.11
CA ASP A 92 -2.74 -5.52 -1.38
C ASP A 92 -3.68 -4.73 -0.47
N PHE A 93 -3.30 -4.56 0.81
CA PHE A 93 -4.03 -3.74 1.76
C PHE A 93 -3.16 -3.26 2.91
N MET A 94 -3.66 -2.28 3.65
CA MET A 94 -3.07 -1.83 4.91
C MET A 94 -4.15 -1.86 5.99
N ASN A 95 -3.85 -2.46 7.14
CA ASN A 95 -4.78 -2.49 8.27
C ASN A 95 -4.75 -1.14 9.00
N VAL A 96 -5.89 -0.69 9.51
CA VAL A 96 -5.92 0.49 10.38
C VAL A 96 -5.16 0.19 11.68
N ARG A 97 -4.37 1.16 12.16
CA ARG A 97 -3.46 1.00 13.31
C ARG A 97 -4.14 1.04 14.68
N ASP A 98 -4.96 0.06 15.01
CA ASP A 98 -5.55 -0.03 16.35
C ASP A 98 -4.53 -0.46 17.41
N ASP A 99 -3.49 -1.21 17.02
CA ASP A 99 -2.39 -1.69 17.88
C ASP A 99 -1.11 -0.83 17.80
N GLY A 100 -1.18 0.31 17.11
CA GLY A 100 -0.06 1.23 16.90
C GLY A 100 0.94 0.79 15.82
N VAL A 101 0.76 -0.38 15.18
CA VAL A 101 1.65 -0.91 14.15
C VAL A 101 1.10 -0.63 12.76
N SER A 102 1.92 -0.07 11.87
CA SER A 102 1.57 -0.06 10.43
C SER A 102 1.93 -1.39 9.83
N ASN A 103 0.98 -2.05 9.18
CA ASN A 103 1.30 -3.18 8.32
C ASN A 103 0.84 -2.90 6.89
N LEU A 104 1.74 -3.20 5.96
CA LEU A 104 1.44 -3.35 4.55
C LEU A 104 1.44 -4.85 4.25
N VAL A 105 0.27 -5.38 3.91
CA VAL A 105 0.04 -6.81 3.72
C VAL A 105 -0.22 -7.09 2.25
N ARG A 106 0.43 -8.15 1.75
CA ARG A 106 0.34 -8.59 0.36
C ARG A 106 0.16 -10.09 0.33
N VAL A 107 -0.93 -10.59 -0.25
CA VAL A 107 -1.22 -12.03 -0.31
C VAL A 107 -1.28 -12.48 -1.77
N VAL A 108 -0.46 -13.45 -2.14
CA VAL A 108 -0.49 -14.07 -3.47
C VAL A 108 -1.33 -15.34 -3.40
N THR A 109 -2.44 -15.37 -4.12
CA THR A 109 -3.34 -16.53 -4.20
C THR A 109 -3.33 -17.12 -5.61
N GLY A 110 -3.08 -18.42 -5.73
CA GLY A 110 -3.19 -19.15 -6.99
C GLY A 110 -4.64 -19.38 -7.38
N LEU A 111 -5.07 -18.88 -8.54
CA LEU A 111 -6.44 -19.02 -9.04
C LEU A 111 -6.60 -20.25 -9.95
N ARG A 112 -5.61 -20.52 -10.79
CA ARG A 112 -5.60 -21.66 -11.73
C ARG A 112 -4.18 -21.98 -12.15
N GLY A 113 -3.90 -23.26 -12.40
CA GLY A 113 -2.60 -23.71 -12.90
C GLY A 113 -1.50 -23.45 -11.88
N GLU A 114 -0.29 -23.21 -12.39
CA GLU A 114 0.86 -22.85 -11.58
C GLU A 114 1.59 -21.67 -12.21
N VAL A 115 2.00 -20.72 -11.36
CA VAL A 115 2.63 -19.48 -11.82
C VAL A 115 3.92 -19.27 -11.05
N ALA A 116 5.03 -19.17 -11.79
CA ALA A 116 6.29 -18.71 -11.24
C ALA A 116 6.17 -17.22 -10.90
N MET A 117 6.56 -16.87 -9.69
CA MET A 117 6.46 -15.54 -9.11
C MET A 117 7.84 -15.05 -8.66
N ARG A 118 8.04 -13.74 -8.73
CA ARG A 118 9.22 -13.06 -8.20
C ARG A 118 8.80 -11.90 -7.31
N GLY A 119 9.36 -11.88 -6.11
CA GLY A 119 9.32 -10.74 -5.19
C GLY A 119 10.65 -10.00 -5.16
N GLU A 120 10.61 -8.67 -5.13
CA GLU A 120 11.77 -7.80 -4.95
C GLU A 120 11.40 -6.66 -4.01
N LEU A 121 12.01 -6.63 -2.83
CA LEU A 121 11.89 -5.54 -1.86
C LEU A 121 13.19 -4.73 -1.84
N VAL A 122 13.06 -3.43 -2.13
CA VAL A 122 14.13 -2.45 -2.06
C VAL A 122 13.70 -1.40 -1.04
N LEU A 123 14.28 -1.43 0.16
CA LEU A 123 14.03 -0.43 1.20
C LEU A 123 15.05 0.70 1.08
N ARG A 124 14.59 1.95 1.02
CA ARG A 124 15.46 3.13 1.04
C ARG A 124 14.82 4.24 1.87
N PHE A 125 15.39 4.51 3.04
CA PHE A 125 14.91 5.56 3.95
C PHE A 125 15.41 6.93 3.51
N ASP A 126 14.93 8.01 4.15
CA ASP A 126 15.26 9.40 3.79
C ASP A 126 15.06 9.66 2.28
N ASN A 127 13.84 9.37 1.80
CA ASN A 127 13.41 9.61 0.42
C ASN A 127 14.32 8.97 -0.64
N GLY A 128 14.76 7.72 -0.41
CA GLY A 128 15.59 6.99 -1.36
C GLY A 128 17.10 7.01 -1.07
N ARG A 129 17.57 7.72 -0.04
CA ARG A 129 19.00 7.96 0.20
C ARG A 129 19.69 6.91 1.08
N VAL A 130 19.00 6.43 2.10
CA VAL A 130 19.61 5.59 3.15
C VAL A 130 19.30 4.13 2.92
N ILE A 131 20.35 3.32 2.75
CA ILE A 131 20.23 1.86 2.66
C ILE A 131 20.27 1.29 4.08
N PRO A 132 19.24 0.51 4.51
CA PRO A 132 19.20 -0.04 5.86
C PRO A 132 20.18 -1.20 6.03
N TRP A 133 20.56 -1.45 7.29
CA TRP A 133 21.19 -2.70 7.67
C TRP A 133 20.14 -3.82 7.74
N VAL A 134 20.32 -4.87 6.93
CA VAL A 134 19.36 -5.98 6.82
C VAL A 134 19.94 -7.25 7.45
N SER A 135 19.16 -7.88 8.33
CA SER A 135 19.48 -9.19 8.90
C SER A 135 18.27 -10.12 8.88
N ARG A 136 18.50 -11.43 8.96
CA ARG A 136 17.42 -12.42 9.09
C ARG A 136 16.77 -12.33 10.47
N LEU A 137 15.48 -12.62 10.54
CA LEU A 137 14.81 -12.85 11.82
C LEU A 137 15.31 -14.16 12.46
N PRO A 138 15.38 -14.23 13.80
CA PRO A 138 15.85 -15.44 14.51
C PRO A 138 15.02 -16.70 14.22
N ASP A 139 13.72 -16.52 13.96
CA ASP A 139 12.79 -17.61 13.63
C ASP A 139 12.84 -18.03 12.15
N GLY A 140 13.67 -17.38 11.33
CA GLY A 140 13.80 -17.65 9.90
C GLY A 140 12.61 -17.22 9.04
N THR A 141 11.59 -16.56 9.61
CA THR A 141 10.33 -16.21 8.91
C THR A 141 10.44 -15.00 7.99
N GLY A 142 11.61 -14.35 7.96
CA GLY A 142 11.86 -13.19 7.11
C GLY A 142 13.08 -12.38 7.54
N ILE A 143 13.00 -11.07 7.37
CA ILE A 143 14.10 -10.13 7.57
C ILE A 143 13.67 -8.95 8.46
N ARG A 144 14.65 -8.33 9.11
CA ARG A 144 14.55 -7.01 9.72
C ARG A 144 15.52 -6.06 9.05
N ALA A 145 15.10 -4.82 8.86
CA ALA A 145 15.86 -3.74 8.25
C ALA A 145 15.84 -2.53 9.18
N VAL A 146 17.02 -2.05 9.57
CA VAL A 146 17.17 -0.90 10.48
C VAL A 146 17.89 0.24 9.78
N ALA A 147 17.33 1.45 9.87
CA ALA A 147 17.94 2.69 9.42
C ALA A 147 17.69 3.79 10.46
N GLY A 148 18.69 4.10 11.28
CA GLY A 148 18.54 5.09 12.35
C GLY A 148 17.38 4.75 13.31
N PRO A 149 16.36 5.63 13.45
CA PRO A 149 15.21 5.39 14.34
C PRO A 149 14.20 4.40 13.75
N ASP A 150 14.34 4.02 12.49
CA ASP A 150 13.35 3.22 11.78
C ASP A 150 13.70 1.73 11.79
N LEU A 151 12.69 0.91 12.05
CA LEU A 151 12.73 -0.54 11.92
C LEU A 151 11.59 -0.99 11.00
N VAL A 152 11.95 -1.77 9.98
CA VAL A 152 10.99 -2.48 9.14
C VAL A 152 11.23 -3.98 9.28
N VAL A 153 10.17 -4.73 9.56
CA VAL A 153 10.19 -6.19 9.62
C VAL A 153 9.37 -6.73 8.46
N MET A 154 9.99 -7.52 7.59
CA MET A 154 9.30 -8.24 6.53
C MET A 154 9.23 -9.72 6.92
N ARG A 155 8.01 -10.27 6.98
CA ARG A 155 7.77 -11.71 7.07
C ARG A 155 7.16 -12.20 5.77
N ALA A 156 7.60 -13.35 5.30
CA ALA A 156 7.19 -13.92 4.02
C ALA A 156 6.90 -15.41 4.17
N GLY A 157 5.86 -15.90 3.51
CA GLY A 157 5.56 -17.34 3.43
C GLY A 157 6.54 -18.13 2.57
N VAL A 158 7.60 -17.51 2.05
CA VAL A 158 8.61 -18.11 1.17
C VAL A 158 10.01 -17.63 1.55
N PRO A 159 11.07 -18.40 1.23
CA PRO A 159 12.43 -17.98 1.48
C PRO A 159 12.78 -16.64 0.81
N VAL A 160 13.48 -15.79 1.55
CA VAL A 160 13.98 -14.48 1.09
C VAL A 160 15.51 -14.49 1.17
N ARG A 161 16.16 -14.05 0.10
CA ARG A 161 17.62 -13.91 0.03
C ARG A 161 18.02 -12.48 -0.33
N GLY A 162 19.19 -12.06 0.15
CA GLY A 162 19.78 -10.78 -0.22
C GLY A 162 20.53 -10.87 -1.55
N GLU A 163 20.33 -9.91 -2.44
CA GLU A 163 21.02 -9.75 -3.73
C GLU A 163 21.17 -8.26 -4.04
N ASP A 164 22.38 -7.77 -4.27
CA ASP A 164 22.66 -6.39 -4.71
C ASP A 164 21.88 -5.30 -3.94
N MET A 165 21.88 -5.39 -2.61
CA MET A 165 21.15 -4.49 -1.70
C MET A 165 19.62 -4.51 -1.88
N ARG A 166 19.09 -5.66 -2.32
CA ARG A 166 17.66 -6.00 -2.46
C ARG A 166 17.37 -7.29 -1.70
N SER A 167 16.12 -7.45 -1.27
CA SER A 167 15.61 -8.71 -0.73
C SER A 167 14.70 -9.37 -1.75
N VAL A 168 15.08 -10.55 -2.22
CA VAL A 168 14.45 -11.22 -3.36
C VAL A 168 13.87 -12.57 -2.93
N SER A 169 12.70 -12.89 -3.47
CA SER A 169 12.08 -14.21 -3.38
C SER A 169 11.71 -14.71 -4.79
N ARG A 170 11.90 -16.01 -5.02
CA ARG A 170 11.40 -16.71 -6.22
C ARG A 170 10.66 -17.95 -5.75
N PHE A 171 9.44 -18.12 -6.24
CA PHE A 171 8.54 -19.16 -5.76
C PHE A 171 7.51 -19.50 -6.84
N VAL A 172 6.88 -20.67 -6.70
CA VAL A 172 5.76 -21.08 -7.56
C VAL A 172 4.50 -21.08 -6.71
N VAL A 173 3.40 -20.60 -7.27
CA VAL A 173 2.08 -20.64 -6.62
C VAL A 173 1.15 -21.50 -7.45
N LYS A 174 0.58 -22.53 -6.84
CA LYS A 174 -0.40 -23.42 -7.45
C LYS A 174 -1.82 -22.97 -7.10
N ALA A 175 -2.79 -23.39 -7.92
CA ALA A 175 -4.21 -23.15 -7.67
C ALA A 175 -4.60 -23.58 -6.24
N GLY A 176 -5.24 -22.67 -5.50
CA GLY A 176 -5.65 -22.86 -4.11
C GLY A 176 -4.60 -22.50 -3.05
N GLU A 177 -3.33 -22.32 -3.41
CA GLU A 177 -2.30 -21.87 -2.47
C GLU A 177 -2.42 -20.36 -2.22
N SER A 178 -2.14 -19.95 -0.98
CA SER A 178 -2.04 -18.56 -0.57
C SER A 178 -0.72 -18.33 0.15
N ILE A 179 0.04 -17.32 -0.29
CA ILE A 179 1.36 -16.98 0.24
C ILE A 179 1.33 -15.53 0.73
N PRO A 180 1.36 -15.29 2.05
CA PRO A 180 1.34 -13.96 2.60
C PRO A 180 2.74 -13.34 2.67
N PHE A 181 2.78 -12.02 2.55
CA PHE A 181 3.91 -11.17 2.86
C PHE A 181 3.41 -10.01 3.72
N VAL A 182 4.07 -9.77 4.84
CA VAL A 182 3.72 -8.71 5.78
C VAL A 182 4.94 -7.84 5.99
N LEU A 183 4.80 -6.55 5.73
CA LEU A 183 5.79 -5.53 6.03
C LEU A 183 5.27 -4.66 7.17
N SER A 184 5.93 -4.72 8.33
CA SER A 184 5.53 -3.99 9.53
C SER A 184 6.56 -2.92 9.88
N TYR A 185 6.09 -1.71 10.20
CA TYR A 185 6.94 -0.62 10.68
C TYR A 185 6.93 -0.57 12.22
N GLY A 186 8.09 -0.26 12.80
CA GLY A 186 8.26 0.07 14.22
C GLY A 186 9.44 1.01 14.44
N ALA A 187 9.56 1.54 15.65
CA ALA A 187 10.76 2.28 16.05
C ALA A 187 11.89 1.31 16.42
N SER A 188 13.11 1.57 15.97
CA SER A 188 14.26 0.66 16.14
C SER A 188 14.70 0.46 17.59
N HIS A 189 14.34 1.37 18.48
CA HIS A 189 14.60 1.30 19.92
C HIS A 189 13.52 0.54 20.71
N LEU A 190 12.44 0.10 20.05
CA LEU A 190 11.37 -0.68 20.65
C LEU A 190 11.46 -2.15 20.21
N PRO A 191 10.76 -3.08 20.88
CA PRO A 191 10.62 -4.45 20.41
C PRO A 191 10.11 -4.50 18.96
N ALA A 192 10.61 -5.48 18.20
CA ALA A 192 10.17 -5.68 16.83
C ALA A 192 8.65 -5.93 16.76
N PRO A 193 7.95 -5.38 15.76
CA PRO A 193 6.52 -5.65 15.59
C PRO A 193 6.22 -7.16 15.56
N PRO A 194 5.18 -7.61 16.29
CA PRO A 194 4.83 -9.02 16.36
C PRO A 194 4.38 -9.54 14.98
N PRO A 195 4.47 -10.87 14.74
CA PRO A 195 3.88 -11.47 13.55
C PRO A 195 2.40 -11.14 13.40
N GLN A 196 1.94 -11.01 12.16
CA GLN A 196 0.54 -10.75 11.84
C GLN A 196 -0.01 -11.93 11.03
N VAL A 197 -1.24 -12.34 11.31
CA VAL A 197 -1.95 -13.35 10.52
C VAL A 197 -2.67 -12.64 9.38
N ALA A 198 -2.21 -12.84 8.14
CA ALA A 198 -2.66 -12.06 6.99
C ALA A 198 -4.17 -12.23 6.72
N GLU A 199 -4.69 -13.44 6.90
CA GLU A 199 -6.10 -13.77 6.72
C GLU A 199 -7.00 -13.03 7.71
N GLU A 200 -6.60 -12.98 9.00
CA GLU A 200 -7.31 -12.23 10.04
C GLU A 200 -7.29 -10.73 9.73
N ARG A 201 -6.11 -10.18 9.41
CA ARG A 201 -5.99 -8.76 9.06
C ARG A 201 -6.76 -8.38 7.82
N LEU A 202 -6.88 -9.27 6.84
CA LEU A 202 -7.71 -9.05 5.66
C LEU A 202 -9.19 -8.98 6.04
N ALA A 203 -9.68 -9.95 6.82
CA ALA A 203 -11.07 -9.98 7.28
C ALA A 203 -11.44 -8.75 8.11
N GLU A 204 -10.57 -8.33 9.03
CA GLU A 204 -10.73 -7.11 9.83
C GLU A 204 -10.78 -5.86 8.94
N THR A 205 -9.83 -5.74 8.00
CA THR A 205 -9.74 -4.59 7.09
C THR A 205 -10.99 -4.49 6.21
N GLU A 206 -11.45 -5.60 5.64
CA GLU A 206 -12.68 -5.63 4.84
C GLU A 206 -13.91 -5.25 5.67
N THR A 207 -14.03 -5.81 6.87
CA THR A 207 -15.17 -5.56 7.75
C THR A 207 -15.23 -4.09 8.15
N GLY A 208 -14.11 -3.52 8.60
CA GLY A 208 -14.03 -2.11 8.98
C GLY A 208 -14.36 -1.17 7.83
N TRP A 209 -13.85 -1.44 6.63
CA TRP A 209 -14.17 -0.64 5.47
C TRP A 209 -15.63 -0.78 5.02
N ARG A 210 -16.17 -2.00 4.93
CA ARG A 210 -17.57 -2.22 4.53
C ARG A 210 -18.52 -1.60 5.54
N GLN A 211 -18.26 -1.74 6.83
CA GLN A 211 -19.03 -1.11 7.89
C GLN A 211 -18.99 0.41 7.74
N TRP A 212 -17.80 1.00 7.56
CA TRP A 212 -17.67 2.45 7.38
C TRP A 212 -18.42 2.93 6.12
N ALA A 213 -18.18 2.28 4.98
CA ALA A 213 -18.73 2.65 3.69
C ALA A 213 -20.24 2.43 3.56
N SER A 214 -20.82 1.51 4.34
CA SER A 214 -22.26 1.24 4.37
C SER A 214 -23.10 2.42 4.87
N ARG A 215 -22.46 3.39 5.56
CA ARG A 215 -23.09 4.61 6.06
C ARG A 215 -23.24 5.69 4.98
N CYS A 216 -22.69 5.47 3.79
CA CYS A 216 -22.80 6.42 2.68
C CYS A 216 -24.27 6.61 2.29
N ALA A 217 -24.73 7.86 2.29
CA ALA A 217 -26.05 8.19 1.79
C ALA A 217 -26.20 7.80 0.31
N GLU A 218 -27.41 7.41 -0.08
CA GLU A 218 -27.73 7.14 -1.48
C GLU A 218 -27.62 8.41 -2.32
N ALA A 219 -27.03 8.27 -3.51
CA ALA A 219 -26.88 9.32 -4.51
C ALA A 219 -27.52 8.91 -5.86
N GLY A 220 -28.59 8.10 -5.79
CA GLY A 220 -29.26 7.52 -6.95
C GLY A 220 -28.30 6.70 -7.83
N PRO A 221 -28.23 6.93 -9.15
CA PRO A 221 -27.37 6.16 -10.05
C PRO A 221 -25.86 6.35 -9.79
N TRP A 222 -25.48 7.38 -9.02
CA TRP A 222 -24.08 7.70 -8.71
C TRP A 222 -23.60 7.12 -7.38
N THR A 223 -24.45 6.38 -6.66
CA THR A 223 -24.15 5.90 -5.29
C THR A 223 -22.84 5.13 -5.22
N GLU A 224 -22.55 4.25 -6.18
CA GLU A 224 -21.30 3.50 -6.22
C GLU A 224 -20.08 4.42 -6.41
N ALA A 225 -20.17 5.37 -7.34
CA ALA A 225 -19.11 6.34 -7.60
C ALA A 225 -18.85 7.23 -6.38
N VAL A 226 -19.91 7.74 -5.75
CA VAL A 226 -19.82 8.54 -4.52
C VAL A 226 -19.18 7.73 -3.39
N ARG A 227 -19.64 6.49 -3.17
CA ARG A 227 -19.07 5.58 -2.17
C ARG A 227 -17.57 5.34 -2.40
N ARG A 228 -17.16 5.11 -3.64
CA ARG A 228 -15.74 4.96 -4.00
C ARG A 228 -14.94 6.24 -3.73
N SER A 229 -15.48 7.41 -4.09
CA SER A 229 -14.83 8.69 -3.82
C SER A 229 -14.65 8.95 -2.33
N VAL A 230 -15.67 8.74 -1.50
CA VAL A 230 -15.57 9.00 -0.05
C VAL A 230 -14.63 8.03 0.66
N VAL A 231 -14.53 6.77 0.24
CA VAL A 231 -13.52 5.83 0.76
C VAL A 231 -12.11 6.34 0.44
N THR A 232 -11.89 6.89 -0.75
CA THR A 232 -10.59 7.50 -1.12
C THR A 232 -10.31 8.75 -0.29
N LEU A 233 -11.30 9.64 -0.09
CA LEU A 233 -11.13 10.83 0.76
C LEU A 233 -10.86 10.46 2.23
N LYS A 234 -11.52 9.42 2.73
CA LYS A 234 -11.28 8.88 4.07
C LYS A 234 -9.85 8.35 4.19
N ALA A 235 -9.33 7.68 3.17
CA ALA A 235 -7.94 7.20 3.12
C ALA A 235 -6.91 8.33 3.33
N LEU A 236 -7.23 9.56 2.90
CA LEU A 236 -6.37 10.74 3.02
C LEU A 236 -6.56 11.49 4.35
N THR A 237 -7.43 10.98 5.24
CA THR A 237 -7.65 11.54 6.57
C THR A 237 -6.71 10.87 7.57
N TYR A 238 -5.79 11.66 8.13
CA TYR A 238 -4.89 11.26 9.20
C TYR A 238 -5.67 11.08 10.52
N ARG A 239 -6.06 9.83 10.81
CA ARG A 239 -6.91 9.44 11.94
C ARG A 239 -6.49 10.04 13.29
N PRO A 240 -5.19 10.14 13.66
CA PRO A 240 -4.81 10.63 14.98
C PRO A 240 -5.21 12.08 15.28
N THR A 241 -5.37 12.93 14.26
CA THR A 241 -5.74 14.36 14.45
C THR A 241 -6.91 14.82 13.58
N GLY A 242 -7.32 14.03 12.60
CA GLY A 242 -8.32 14.42 11.61
C GLY A 242 -7.79 15.28 10.46
N GLY A 243 -6.48 15.60 10.43
CA GLY A 243 -5.87 16.32 9.32
C GLY A 243 -6.06 15.60 7.98
N ILE A 244 -6.37 16.34 6.92
CA ILE A 244 -6.66 15.79 5.59
C ILE A 244 -5.55 16.24 4.64
N VAL A 245 -4.80 15.28 4.10
CA VAL A 245 -3.76 15.58 3.11
C VAL A 245 -4.38 15.79 1.74
N ALA A 246 -3.80 16.69 0.94
CA ALA A 246 -4.33 16.96 -0.40
C ALA A 246 -4.10 15.77 -1.35
N ALA A 247 -2.94 15.11 -1.24
CA ALA A 247 -2.62 13.85 -1.91
C ALA A 247 -1.51 13.13 -1.14
N PRO A 248 -1.39 11.79 -1.25
CA PRO A 248 -0.36 11.04 -0.53
C PRO A 248 0.97 11.06 -1.29
N THR A 249 1.30 12.17 -1.97
CA THR A 249 2.49 12.32 -2.83
C THR A 249 3.06 13.73 -2.73
N THR A 250 4.31 13.90 -3.15
CA THR A 250 4.99 15.20 -3.22
C THR A 250 5.67 15.34 -4.58
N SER A 251 6.04 16.56 -4.96
CA SER A 251 6.90 16.84 -6.13
C SER A 251 6.33 16.45 -7.50
N LEU A 252 5.09 15.95 -7.57
CA LEU A 252 4.38 15.72 -8.82
C LEU A 252 3.73 17.03 -9.28
N PRO A 253 3.91 17.44 -10.55
CA PRO A 253 3.37 18.70 -11.02
C PRO A 253 1.85 18.59 -11.24
N GLU A 254 1.09 19.65 -10.90
CA GLU A 254 -0.37 19.71 -11.13
C GLU A 254 -0.78 19.46 -12.59
N LYS A 255 0.13 19.76 -13.52
CA LYS A 255 -0.02 19.57 -14.96
C LYS A 255 1.29 19.06 -15.52
N LEU A 256 1.23 18.19 -16.51
CA LEU A 256 2.43 17.72 -17.22
C LEU A 256 3.23 18.93 -17.75
N GLY A 257 4.52 18.99 -17.38
CA GLY A 257 5.42 20.11 -17.72
C GLY A 257 5.23 21.39 -16.90
N GLY A 258 4.33 21.42 -15.92
CA GLY A 258 4.12 22.56 -15.03
C GLY A 258 5.17 22.66 -13.92
N SER A 259 5.31 23.86 -13.34
CA SER A 259 6.26 24.16 -12.24
C SER A 259 5.70 23.99 -10.83
N ARG A 260 4.39 23.73 -10.68
CA ARG A 260 3.73 23.57 -9.37
C ARG A 260 3.85 22.14 -8.89
N ASN A 261 4.97 21.83 -8.23
CA ASN A 261 5.35 20.51 -7.75
C ASN A 261 5.42 20.46 -6.20
N TRP A 262 4.38 20.95 -5.54
CA TRP A 262 4.35 21.07 -4.09
C TRP A 262 4.35 19.72 -3.36
N ASP A 263 4.52 19.79 -2.04
CA ASP A 263 4.27 18.66 -1.16
C ASP A 263 2.79 18.61 -0.78
N TYR A 264 2.05 17.70 -1.41
CA TYR A 264 0.61 17.52 -1.19
C TYR A 264 0.31 16.62 0.02
N ARG A 265 1.34 16.09 0.70
CA ARG A 265 1.21 15.27 1.91
C ARG A 265 0.84 16.10 3.14
N PHE A 266 0.81 17.42 3.01
CA PHE A 266 0.40 18.35 4.05
C PHE A 266 -1.07 18.78 3.90
N CYS A 267 -1.64 19.27 5.00
CA CYS A 267 -3.00 19.78 5.03
C CYS A 267 -3.08 21.18 4.41
N TRP A 268 -3.94 21.35 3.42
CA TRP A 268 -4.26 22.65 2.84
C TRP A 268 -5.70 23.01 3.21
N LEU A 269 -5.91 24.18 3.80
CA LEU A 269 -7.23 24.59 4.31
C LEU A 269 -8.37 24.42 3.29
N ARG A 270 -8.11 24.80 2.04
CA ARG A 270 -9.05 24.67 0.94
C ARG A 270 -9.43 23.20 0.70
N ASP A 271 -8.43 22.36 0.51
CA ASP A 271 -8.58 20.93 0.19
C ASP A 271 -9.27 20.16 1.33
N SER A 272 -8.89 20.45 2.58
CA SER A 272 -9.57 19.93 3.78
C SER A 272 -11.03 20.36 3.85
N THR A 273 -11.33 21.64 3.59
CA THR A 273 -12.71 22.17 3.63
C THR A 273 -13.60 21.49 2.59
N LEU A 274 -13.11 21.35 1.35
CA LEU A 274 -13.85 20.68 0.29
C LEU A 274 -14.08 19.19 0.60
N THR A 275 -13.07 18.52 1.16
CA THR A 275 -13.19 17.12 1.59
C THR A 275 -14.23 16.95 2.70
N LEU A 276 -14.21 17.82 3.72
CA LEU A 276 -15.20 17.80 4.81
C LEU A 276 -16.62 18.03 4.29
N MET A 277 -16.81 18.99 3.39
CA MET A 277 -18.11 19.23 2.75
C MET A 277 -18.61 18.01 1.96
N ALA A 278 -17.71 17.32 1.26
CA ALA A 278 -18.06 16.09 0.54
C ALA A 278 -18.49 14.97 1.50
N LEU A 279 -17.73 14.76 2.58
CA LEU A 279 -18.06 13.78 3.62
C LEU A 279 -19.41 14.08 4.31
N LEU A 280 -19.66 15.33 4.66
CA LEU A 280 -20.94 15.77 5.25
C LEU A 280 -22.12 15.48 4.33
N ARG A 281 -22.01 15.84 3.04
CA ARG A 281 -23.07 15.59 2.04
C ARG A 281 -23.31 14.09 1.80
N ALA A 282 -22.29 13.25 2.02
CA ALA A 282 -22.40 11.80 1.90
C ALA A 282 -22.87 11.11 3.20
N GLY A 283 -23.25 11.85 4.25
CA GLY A 283 -23.81 11.31 5.48
C GLY A 283 -22.80 11.07 6.62
N TYR A 284 -21.54 11.45 6.45
CA TYR A 284 -20.47 11.20 7.44
C TYR A 284 -20.32 12.35 8.44
N VAL A 285 -21.39 12.64 9.20
CA VAL A 285 -21.45 13.77 10.14
C VAL A 285 -20.48 13.62 11.31
N GLU A 286 -20.42 12.45 11.94
CA GLU A 286 -19.50 12.20 13.08
C GLU A 286 -18.03 12.30 12.67
N ASP A 287 -17.70 11.77 11.50
CA ASP A 287 -16.38 11.91 10.92
C ASP A 287 -16.07 13.40 10.70
N ALA A 288 -16.99 14.19 10.15
CA ALA A 288 -16.78 15.62 9.96
C ALA A 288 -16.76 16.44 11.27
N ALA A 289 -17.49 16.02 12.31
CA ALA A 289 -17.64 16.72 13.58
C ALA A 289 -16.53 16.42 14.60
N ALA A 290 -15.84 15.27 14.51
CA ALA A 290 -14.72 14.92 15.39
C ALA A 290 -13.46 15.79 15.18
N ARG A 291 -13.60 17.02 14.67
CA ARG A 291 -12.55 17.79 13.97
C ARG A 291 -12.61 19.31 14.23
N THR A 292 -13.13 19.75 15.38
CA THR A 292 -12.90 21.08 15.96
C THR A 292 -12.23 20.97 17.31
#